data_AF-A0AA37GMM3-F1
#
_entry.id   AF-A0AA37GMM3-F1
#
_cell.length_a   1.000
_cell.length_b   1.000
_cell.length_c   1.000
_cell.angle_alpha   90.00
_cell.angle_beta   90.00
_cell.angle_gamma   90.00
#
_symmetry.space_group_name_H-M   'P 1'
#
loop_
_entity.id
_entity.type
_entity.pdbx_description
1 polymer ?
#
loop_
_entity_poly.entity_id
_entity_poly.type
_entity_poly.pdbx_seq_one_letter_code
_entity_poly.pdbx_strand_id
1 'polypeptide(L)'
;MASLVKVVRQHPELFGTASHAALVEADANGWTGLPVVFDEVFTGLTRLGRISAASFLGVHPDVIVNAKLLTGGLVPLCTTSASDSIFRAFESDEKSDALLHGHSYTAHPVGCQVALESLQELQRMDRDGEWDWAKTGGWASDTAASSTSQSSIISSAWSVWSHSFVDWVSKQTGRVDGVWALGSVLAIHMEDSEGAGYSSTAAADLQSALLHGENSTEGARWNVHSRVLGNVLYVMTSQKTKQEDVQRLETLLRKALG
;
A
#
# COMPACT_ATOMS: atom_id res chain seq x y z
N MET A 1 -1.39 -20.51 -3.90
CA MET A 1 -1.61 -19.65 -5.09
C MET A 1 -0.25 -19.14 -5.55
N ALA A 2 0.15 -19.36 -6.81
CA ALA A 2 1.41 -18.85 -7.34
C ALA A 2 1.23 -17.37 -7.72
N SER A 3 2.12 -16.48 -7.27
CA SER A 3 2.12 -15.08 -7.71
C SER A 3 2.74 -14.97 -9.12
N LEU A 4 2.40 -13.92 -9.87
CA LEU A 4 3.00 -13.66 -11.18
C LEU A 4 4.54 -13.65 -11.12
N VAL A 5 5.10 -13.12 -10.02
CA VAL A 5 6.55 -13.13 -9.75
C VAL A 5 7.12 -14.55 -9.74
N LYS A 6 6.43 -15.51 -9.11
CA LYS A 6 6.87 -16.91 -9.09
C LYS A 6 6.80 -17.53 -10.49
N VAL A 7 5.76 -17.21 -11.27
CA VAL A 7 5.63 -17.69 -12.65
C VAL A 7 6.78 -17.16 -13.50
N VAL A 8 7.10 -15.87 -13.43
CA VAL A 8 8.22 -15.27 -14.19
C VAL A 8 9.55 -15.94 -13.85
N ARG A 9 9.82 -16.19 -12.56
CA ARG A 9 11.07 -16.82 -12.11
C ARG A 9 11.15 -18.31 -12.40
N GLN A 10 10.03 -19.02 -12.42
CA GLN A 10 9.99 -20.47 -12.70
C GLN A 10 10.03 -20.77 -14.19
N HIS A 11 9.68 -19.79 -15.03
CA HIS A 11 9.58 -19.94 -16.47
C HIS A 11 10.41 -18.90 -17.24
N PRO A 12 11.72 -18.79 -16.99
CA PRO A 12 12.57 -17.83 -17.70
C PRO A 12 12.62 -18.09 -19.21
N GLU A 13 12.34 -19.32 -19.67
CA GLU A 13 12.25 -19.70 -21.08
C GLU A 13 11.14 -18.95 -21.85
N LEU A 14 10.15 -18.40 -21.15
CA LEU A 14 9.09 -17.61 -21.78
C LEU A 14 9.56 -16.19 -22.15
N PHE A 15 10.68 -15.72 -21.59
CA PHE A 15 11.12 -14.33 -21.66
C PHE A 15 12.53 -14.16 -22.22
N GLY A 16 13.22 -15.23 -22.65
CA GLY A 16 14.56 -15.15 -23.20
C GLY A 16 14.99 -16.36 -24.03
N THR A 17 16.11 -16.24 -24.73
CA THR A 17 16.73 -17.30 -25.57
C THR A 17 17.85 -18.07 -24.86
N ALA A 18 18.06 -17.87 -23.56
CA ALA A 18 19.19 -18.42 -22.84
C ALA A 18 19.03 -19.95 -22.61
N SER A 19 20.07 -20.72 -22.94
CA SER A 19 20.09 -22.17 -22.73
C SER A 19 20.13 -22.53 -21.24
N HIS A 20 19.47 -23.62 -20.87
CA HIS A 20 19.39 -24.21 -19.52
C HIS A 20 20.75 -24.40 -18.80
N ALA A 21 21.89 -24.31 -19.51
CA ALA A 21 23.21 -24.65 -18.99
C ALA A 21 23.87 -23.57 -18.09
N ALA A 22 23.36 -22.34 -18.04
CA ALA A 22 23.94 -21.26 -17.22
C ALA A 22 23.39 -21.19 -15.77
N LEU A 23 22.49 -22.11 -15.39
CA LEU A 23 21.76 -22.10 -14.11
C LEU A 23 22.54 -22.72 -12.92
N VAL A 24 23.85 -22.97 -13.07
CA VAL A 24 24.61 -23.90 -12.21
C VAL A 24 25.07 -23.31 -10.86
N GLU A 25 24.90 -22.02 -10.60
CA GLU A 25 25.05 -21.47 -9.24
C GLU A 25 23.96 -20.43 -8.94
N ALA A 26 22.69 -20.84 -9.02
CA ALA A 26 21.56 -19.96 -8.79
C ALA A 26 21.50 -19.49 -7.32
N ASP A 27 21.92 -18.25 -7.06
CA ASP A 27 21.41 -17.48 -5.92
C ASP A 27 19.88 -17.56 -5.98
N ALA A 28 19.24 -18.06 -4.91
CA ALA A 28 17.78 -18.15 -4.83
C ALA A 28 17.10 -16.77 -4.96
N ASN A 29 17.86 -15.69 -4.73
CA ASN A 29 17.45 -14.30 -4.92
C ASN A 29 18.01 -13.66 -6.20
N GLY A 30 18.68 -14.43 -7.05
CA GLY A 30 19.12 -14.01 -8.37
C GLY A 30 17.94 -13.84 -9.32
N TRP A 31 17.92 -12.75 -10.08
CA TRP A 31 16.91 -12.55 -11.11
C TRP A 31 17.19 -13.48 -12.31
N THR A 32 16.14 -14.02 -12.93
CA THR A 32 16.21 -14.85 -14.13
C THR A 32 15.06 -14.50 -15.07
N GLY A 33 15.30 -14.56 -16.38
CA GLY A 33 14.31 -14.13 -17.37
C GLY A 33 14.06 -12.63 -17.31
N LEU A 34 12.90 -12.21 -16.78
CA LEU A 34 12.47 -10.82 -16.72
C LEU A 34 12.62 -10.26 -15.28
N PRO A 35 13.36 -9.16 -15.06
CA PRO A 35 13.40 -8.49 -13.76
C PRO A 35 12.02 -8.00 -13.31
N VAL A 36 11.72 -8.21 -12.03
CA VAL A 36 10.44 -7.83 -11.41
C VAL A 36 10.63 -6.59 -10.55
N VAL A 37 9.83 -5.56 -10.84
CA VAL A 37 9.81 -4.29 -10.11
C VAL A 37 8.55 -4.21 -9.27
N PHE A 38 8.68 -3.91 -7.97
CA PHE A 38 7.56 -3.44 -7.16
C PHE A 38 7.58 -1.92 -7.08
N ASP A 39 6.58 -1.30 -7.69
CA ASP A 39 6.26 0.11 -7.45
C ASP A 39 5.52 0.22 -6.11
N GLU A 40 6.30 0.45 -5.06
CA GLU A 40 5.81 0.66 -3.70
C GLU A 40 5.72 2.15 -3.33
N VAL A 41 5.67 3.04 -4.33
CA VAL A 41 5.48 4.48 -4.11
C VAL A 41 4.17 4.72 -3.38
N PHE A 42 3.12 3.95 -3.67
CA PHE A 42 1.85 4.00 -2.94
C PHE A 42 1.74 2.95 -1.84
N THR A 43 2.02 1.68 -2.14
CA THR A 43 1.65 0.53 -1.29
C THR A 43 2.60 0.27 -0.12
N GLY A 44 3.85 0.69 -0.23
CA GLY A 44 4.89 0.38 0.73
C GLY A 44 4.77 1.18 2.03
N LEU A 45 5.72 0.90 2.92
CA LEU A 45 5.92 1.66 4.16
C LEU A 45 4.64 1.73 5.00
N THR A 46 4.04 0.57 5.24
CA THR A 46 2.85 0.37 6.10
C THR A 46 1.54 0.99 5.59
N ARG A 47 1.50 1.61 4.40
CA ARG A 47 0.26 2.15 3.82
C ARG A 47 -0.88 1.12 3.83
N LEU A 48 -0.57 -0.10 3.40
CA LEU A 48 -1.51 -1.23 3.34
C LEU A 48 -1.42 -2.14 4.57
N GLY A 49 -0.84 -1.69 5.68
CA GLY A 49 -0.76 -2.43 6.93
C GLY A 49 0.43 -3.40 7.05
N ARG A 50 1.23 -3.57 5.98
CA ARG A 50 2.54 -4.23 6.04
C ARG A 50 3.61 -3.34 5.43
N ILE A 51 4.86 -3.56 5.82
CA ILE A 51 5.98 -2.72 5.36
C ILE A 51 6.18 -2.78 3.85
N SER A 52 5.89 -3.93 3.23
CA SER A 52 6.05 -4.14 1.78
C SER A 52 5.02 -5.10 1.20
N ALA A 53 4.69 -4.92 -0.08
CA ALA A 53 3.87 -5.83 -0.88
C ALA A 53 4.46 -7.25 -0.92
N ALA A 54 5.79 -7.38 -0.85
CA ALA A 54 6.50 -8.66 -0.81
C ALA A 54 6.01 -9.57 0.31
N SER A 55 5.66 -9.00 1.47
CA SER A 55 5.15 -9.76 2.59
C SER A 55 3.76 -10.35 2.30
N PHE A 56 2.91 -9.68 1.52
CA PHE A 56 1.62 -10.22 1.07
C PHE A 56 1.80 -11.32 0.03
N LEU A 57 2.73 -11.13 -0.90
CA LEU A 57 2.95 -12.03 -2.03
C LEU A 57 3.85 -13.23 -1.68
N GLY A 58 4.53 -13.19 -0.54
CA GLY A 58 5.49 -14.20 -0.10
C GLY A 58 6.68 -14.34 -1.04
N VAL A 59 7.11 -13.24 -1.66
CA VAL A 59 8.22 -13.18 -2.62
C VAL A 59 8.77 -11.76 -2.71
N HIS A 60 10.10 -11.61 -2.73
CA HIS A 60 10.76 -10.32 -2.93
C HIS A 60 10.91 -9.98 -4.42
N PRO A 61 10.81 -8.71 -4.81
CA PRO A 61 11.13 -8.25 -6.16
C PRO A 61 12.65 -8.09 -6.37
N ASP A 62 13.06 -7.84 -7.61
CA ASP A 62 14.46 -7.53 -7.95
C ASP A 62 14.76 -6.04 -7.80
N VAL A 63 13.74 -5.19 -7.97
CA VAL A 63 13.80 -3.74 -7.75
C VAL A 63 12.58 -3.27 -6.95
N ILE A 64 12.79 -2.38 -5.99
CA ILE A 64 11.72 -1.72 -5.20
C ILE A 64 11.84 -0.21 -5.39
N VAL A 65 10.71 0.44 -5.65
CA VAL A 65 10.60 1.90 -5.69
C VAL A 65 9.80 2.39 -4.49
N ASN A 66 10.32 3.36 -3.73
CA ASN A 66 9.59 4.00 -2.62
C ASN A 66 9.62 5.52 -2.75
N ALA A 67 8.56 6.17 -2.28
CA ALA A 67 8.45 7.62 -2.12
C ALA A 67 7.32 7.91 -1.10
N LYS A 68 6.56 9.01 -1.25
CA LYS A 68 5.36 9.34 -0.43
C LYS A 68 5.59 9.20 1.08
N LEU A 69 5.19 8.08 1.68
CA LEU A 69 5.39 7.79 3.10
C LEU A 69 6.86 7.73 3.51
N LEU A 70 7.78 7.58 2.55
CA LEU A 70 9.22 7.62 2.78
C LEU A 70 9.63 8.85 3.59
N THR A 71 9.05 10.02 3.30
CA THR A 71 9.33 11.29 3.99
C THR A 71 8.14 11.80 4.78
N GLY A 72 7.12 10.95 5.03
CA GLY A 72 5.87 11.37 5.65
C GLY A 72 5.11 12.45 4.86
N GLY A 73 5.43 12.65 3.58
CA GLY A 73 4.88 13.73 2.76
C GLY A 73 5.44 15.13 3.03
N LEU A 74 6.53 15.25 3.81
CA LEU A 74 7.09 16.54 4.21
C LEU A 74 7.99 17.17 3.13
N VAL A 75 8.83 16.36 2.48
CA VAL A 75 9.75 16.82 1.42
C VAL A 75 9.85 15.79 0.29
N PRO A 76 10.13 16.19 -0.96
CA PRO A 76 10.29 15.26 -2.07
C PRO A 76 11.54 14.38 -1.90
N LEU A 77 11.36 13.06 -1.91
CA LEU A 77 12.43 12.07 -2.02
C LEU A 77 11.82 10.77 -2.55
N CYS A 78 12.60 10.03 -3.34
CA CYS A 78 12.32 8.65 -3.68
C CYS A 78 13.59 7.81 -3.57
N THR A 79 13.41 6.49 -3.50
CA THR A 79 14.47 5.50 -3.59
C THR A 79 14.11 4.48 -4.66
N THR A 80 15.12 4.02 -5.39
CA THR A 80 15.04 2.81 -6.23
C THR A 80 16.12 1.87 -5.72
N SER A 81 15.70 0.87 -4.96
CA SER A 81 16.60 -0.14 -4.40
C SER A 81 16.61 -1.35 -5.31
N ALA A 82 17.79 -1.86 -5.62
CA ALA A 82 17.97 -3.04 -6.47
C ALA A 82 18.58 -4.18 -5.67
N SER A 83 18.30 -5.42 -6.06
CA SER A 83 19.02 -6.58 -5.57
C SER A 83 20.50 -6.50 -5.96
N ASP A 84 21.34 -7.19 -5.21
CA ASP A 84 22.77 -7.32 -5.51
C ASP A 84 23.00 -7.88 -6.93
N SER A 85 22.17 -8.83 -7.37
CA SER A 85 22.23 -9.41 -8.71
C SER A 85 21.89 -8.42 -9.83
N ILE A 86 21.02 -7.43 -9.60
CA ILE A 86 20.79 -6.34 -10.55
C ILE A 86 21.92 -5.31 -10.50
N PHE A 87 22.41 -4.97 -9.31
CA PHE A 87 23.53 -4.04 -9.14
C PHE A 87 24.79 -4.52 -9.88
N ARG A 88 25.15 -5.80 -9.72
CA ARG A 88 26.32 -6.41 -10.37
C ARG A 88 26.27 -6.39 -11.90
N ALA A 89 25.09 -6.27 -12.50
CA ALA A 89 24.97 -6.13 -13.96
C ALA A 89 25.58 -4.81 -14.49
N PHE A 90 25.78 -3.82 -13.62
CA PHE A 90 26.42 -2.54 -13.93
C PHE A 90 27.80 -2.40 -13.26
N GLU A 91 28.29 -3.43 -12.58
CA GLU A 91 29.57 -3.41 -11.88
C GLU A 91 30.68 -3.86 -12.84
N SER A 92 31.53 -2.91 -13.23
CA SER A 92 32.63 -3.09 -14.19
C SER A 92 33.69 -2.02 -13.96
N ASP A 93 34.91 -2.28 -14.42
CA ASP A 93 35.98 -1.27 -14.45
C ASP A 93 35.73 -0.19 -15.52
N GLU A 94 34.89 -0.48 -16.51
CA GLU A 94 34.55 0.44 -17.60
C GLU A 94 33.37 1.34 -17.24
N LYS A 95 33.57 2.66 -17.34
CA LYS A 95 32.53 3.66 -17.03
C LYS A 95 31.27 3.50 -17.91
N SER A 96 31.41 2.98 -19.13
CA SER A 96 30.28 2.76 -20.06
C SER A 96 29.24 1.79 -19.51
N ASP A 97 29.64 0.91 -18.59
CA ASP A 97 28.81 -0.17 -18.07
C ASP A 97 28.07 0.26 -16.80
N ALA A 98 28.49 1.38 -16.18
CA ALA A 98 27.84 1.93 -15.01
C ALA A 98 26.45 2.50 -15.31
N LEU A 99 25.59 2.59 -14.30
CA LEU A 99 24.31 3.30 -14.39
C LEU A 99 24.54 4.82 -14.45
N LEU A 100 24.72 5.36 -15.65
CA LEU A 100 24.98 6.79 -15.90
C LEU A 100 23.70 7.64 -15.82
N HIS A 101 23.03 7.62 -14.67
CA HIS A 101 21.81 8.36 -14.41
C HIS A 101 21.88 9.06 -13.04
N GLY A 102 21.44 10.32 -12.98
CA GLY A 102 21.41 11.09 -11.75
C GLY A 102 20.74 12.44 -11.91
N HIS A 103 20.29 13.01 -10.80
CA HIS A 103 19.71 14.34 -10.71
C HIS A 103 20.59 15.24 -9.82
N SER A 104 20.51 16.55 -10.01
CA SER A 104 21.27 17.52 -9.21
C SER A 104 21.00 17.42 -7.70
N TYR A 105 19.81 16.94 -7.32
CA TYR A 105 19.38 16.74 -5.93
C TYR A 105 19.37 15.26 -5.49
N THR A 106 19.99 14.35 -6.25
CA THR A 106 20.12 12.94 -5.86
C THR A 106 20.75 12.86 -4.47
N ALA A 107 20.10 12.10 -3.57
CA ALA A 107 20.50 11.95 -2.17
C ALA A 107 20.62 13.28 -1.39
N HIS A 108 19.71 14.24 -1.64
CA HIS A 108 19.67 15.50 -0.91
C HIS A 108 19.62 15.28 0.62
N PRO A 109 20.61 15.78 1.40
CA PRO A 109 20.78 15.42 2.81
C PRO A 109 19.56 15.66 3.70
N VAL A 110 18.83 16.77 3.49
CA VAL A 110 17.60 17.06 4.27
C VAL A 110 16.51 16.03 3.96
N GLY A 111 16.36 15.64 2.69
CA GLY A 111 15.42 14.61 2.30
C GLY A 111 15.75 13.28 2.97
N CYS A 112 17.03 12.89 2.93
CA CYS A 112 17.52 11.66 3.56
C CYS A 112 17.29 11.64 5.07
N GLN A 113 17.55 12.74 5.79
CA GLN A 113 17.30 12.81 7.23
C GLN A 113 15.80 12.72 7.55
N VAL A 114 14.96 13.48 6.83
CA VAL A 114 13.50 13.41 7.01
C VAL A 114 12.99 11.99 6.73
N ALA A 115 13.54 11.31 5.73
CA ALA A 115 13.17 9.94 5.43
C ALA A 115 13.57 8.98 6.55
N LEU A 116 14.77 9.12 7.10
CA LEU A 116 15.24 8.31 8.24
C LEU A 116 14.31 8.47 9.44
N GLU A 117 13.97 9.71 9.83
CA GLU A 117 13.06 9.98 10.95
C GLU A 117 11.65 9.43 10.69
N SER A 118 11.14 9.57 9.46
CA SER A 118 9.83 9.03 9.07
C SER A 118 9.78 7.51 9.21
N LEU A 119 10.82 6.81 8.73
CA LEU A 119 10.92 5.35 8.85
C LEU A 119 11.07 4.89 10.31
N GLN A 120 11.89 5.59 11.11
CA GLN A 120 12.05 5.31 12.53
C GLN A 120 10.73 5.49 13.29
N GLU A 121 9.97 6.54 12.95
CA GLU A 121 8.67 6.79 13.56
C GLU A 121 7.65 5.70 13.19
N LEU A 122 7.56 5.28 11.92
CA LEU A 122 6.69 4.17 11.53
C LEU A 122 7.05 2.87 12.26
N GLN A 123 8.35 2.57 12.41
CA GLN A 123 8.83 1.41 13.16
C GLN A 123 8.53 1.53 14.66
N ARG A 124 8.68 2.73 15.24
CA ARG A 124 8.34 3.01 16.64
C ARG A 124 6.85 2.77 16.88
N MET A 125 5.98 3.31 16.04
CA MET A 125 4.52 3.17 16.16
C MET A 125 4.09 1.70 16.10
N ASP A 126 4.68 0.92 15.19
CA ASP A 126 4.38 -0.52 15.09
C ASP A 126 4.83 -1.28 16.33
N ARG A 127 6.05 -1.01 16.81
CA ARG A 127 6.63 -1.64 18.01
C ARG A 127 5.88 -1.28 19.29
N ASP A 128 5.47 -0.02 19.41
CA ASP A 128 4.79 0.50 20.60
C ASP A 128 3.28 0.15 20.60
N GLY A 129 2.79 -0.56 19.58
CA GLY A 129 1.42 -1.07 19.50
C GLY A 129 0.38 -0.02 19.12
N GLU A 130 0.78 1.11 18.50
CA GLU A 130 -0.14 2.20 18.17
C GLU A 130 -1.22 1.79 17.15
N TRP A 131 -1.00 0.72 16.40
CA TRP A 131 -1.96 0.14 15.46
C TRP A 131 -2.65 -1.13 15.96
N ASP A 132 -2.42 -1.56 17.21
CA ASP A 132 -2.94 -2.84 17.70
C ASP A 132 -4.47 -2.88 17.74
N TRP A 133 -5.10 -1.73 17.99
CA TRP A 133 -6.56 -1.59 17.89
C TRP A 133 -7.09 -1.89 16.49
N ALA A 134 -6.32 -1.59 15.44
CA ALA A 134 -6.69 -1.86 14.05
C ALA A 134 -6.37 -3.31 13.67
N LYS A 135 -5.23 -3.84 14.14
CA LYS A 135 -4.82 -5.24 13.96
C LYS A 135 -5.80 -6.23 14.61
N THR A 136 -6.40 -5.85 15.73
CA THR A 136 -7.34 -6.69 16.51
C THR A 136 -8.82 -6.35 16.24
N GLY A 137 -9.12 -5.34 15.43
CA GLY A 137 -10.46 -4.78 15.18
C GLY A 137 -11.42 -5.64 14.34
N GLY A 138 -11.37 -6.97 14.47
CA GLY A 138 -12.28 -7.90 13.81
C GLY A 138 -11.83 -8.42 12.43
N TRP A 139 -10.61 -8.11 12.01
CA TRP A 139 -10.00 -8.64 10.78
C TRP A 139 -9.19 -9.93 10.99
N ALA A 140 -8.85 -10.24 12.24
CA ALA A 140 -8.19 -11.51 12.57
C ALA A 140 -9.19 -12.66 12.38
N SER A 141 -8.89 -13.57 11.46
CA SER A 141 -9.68 -14.80 11.29
C SER A 141 -9.37 -15.76 12.45
N ASP A 142 -10.41 -16.36 13.05
CA ASP A 142 -10.32 -17.46 14.02
C ASP A 142 -9.65 -18.74 13.47
N THR A 143 -9.16 -18.73 12.23
CA THR A 143 -8.54 -19.89 11.56
C THR A 143 -7.12 -20.22 12.04
N ALA A 144 -6.56 -19.47 13.00
CA ALA A 144 -5.25 -19.76 13.58
C ALA A 144 -5.23 -20.95 14.57
N ALA A 145 -6.33 -21.68 14.74
CA ALA A 145 -6.41 -22.82 15.67
C ALA A 145 -5.85 -24.16 15.12
N SER A 146 -5.43 -24.25 13.85
CA SER A 146 -4.88 -25.51 13.33
C SER A 146 -3.77 -25.33 12.28
N SER A 147 -2.58 -24.91 12.68
CA SER A 147 -1.37 -25.36 11.98
C SER A 147 -0.14 -25.26 12.87
N THR A 148 0.48 -26.42 13.07
CA THR A 148 1.68 -26.64 13.86
C THR A 148 2.93 -26.25 13.07
N SER A 149 3.87 -25.61 13.75
CA SER A 149 5.32 -25.52 13.49
C SER A 149 5.83 -24.95 12.14
N GLN A 150 6.59 -23.85 12.26
CA GLN A 150 7.61 -23.32 11.33
C GLN A 150 7.16 -22.50 10.09
N SER A 151 6.26 -21.53 10.27
CA SER A 151 6.19 -20.36 9.39
C SER A 151 6.03 -19.08 10.21
N SER A 152 7.14 -18.39 10.41
CA SER A 152 7.22 -17.12 11.14
C SER A 152 6.35 -16.03 10.47
N ILE A 153 5.44 -15.44 11.25
CA ILE A 153 4.87 -14.08 11.08
C ILE A 153 4.26 -13.80 9.69
N ILE A 154 3.26 -14.58 9.27
CA ILE A 154 2.23 -14.00 8.40
C ILE A 154 1.28 -13.26 9.33
N SER A 155 1.62 -12.01 9.69
CA SER A 155 0.69 -11.10 10.35
C SER A 155 -0.58 -11.02 9.49
N SER A 156 -1.74 -11.34 10.06
CA SER A 156 -3.02 -11.24 9.34
C SER A 156 -3.17 -9.85 8.73
N ALA A 157 -3.71 -9.77 7.51
CA ALA A 157 -4.00 -8.47 6.90
C ALA A 157 -4.98 -7.71 7.81
N TRP A 158 -4.73 -6.43 8.05
CA TRP A 158 -5.53 -5.59 8.93
C TRP A 158 -5.88 -4.26 8.28
N SER A 159 -6.88 -3.57 8.82
CA SER A 159 -7.36 -2.28 8.34
C SER A 159 -7.78 -1.40 9.52
N VAL A 160 -7.52 -0.09 9.43
CA VAL A 160 -8.04 0.89 10.40
C VAL A 160 -9.56 1.00 10.34
N TRP A 161 -10.15 0.67 9.18
CA TRP A 161 -11.59 0.63 8.95
C TRP A 161 -12.15 -0.67 9.51
N SER A 162 -13.13 -0.58 10.39
CA SER A 162 -13.68 -1.73 11.09
C SER A 162 -14.40 -2.70 10.14
N HIS A 163 -14.31 -3.99 10.43
CA HIS A 163 -14.99 -5.02 9.62
C HIS A 163 -16.50 -4.77 9.56
N SER A 164 -17.12 -4.38 10.69
CA SER A 164 -18.56 -4.07 10.76
C SER A 164 -18.97 -2.83 9.97
N PHE A 165 -18.07 -1.88 9.77
CA PHE A 165 -18.28 -0.75 8.87
C PHE A 165 -18.20 -1.17 7.41
N VAL A 166 -17.13 -1.88 7.03
CA VAL A 166 -16.96 -2.35 5.64
C VAL A 166 -18.11 -3.28 5.22
N ASP A 167 -18.52 -4.21 6.08
CA ASP A 167 -19.68 -5.09 5.85
C ASP A 167 -21.00 -4.33 5.74
N TRP A 168 -21.17 -3.22 6.47
CA TRP A 168 -22.36 -2.39 6.32
C TRP A 168 -22.34 -1.61 4.99
N VAL A 169 -21.19 -1.05 4.61
CA VAL A 169 -21.05 -0.31 3.34
C VAL A 169 -21.32 -1.21 2.14
N SER A 170 -20.82 -2.46 2.16
CA SER A 170 -21.05 -3.43 1.08
C SER A 170 -22.52 -3.80 0.90
N LYS A 171 -23.37 -3.55 1.91
CA LYS A 171 -24.81 -3.81 1.89
C LYS A 171 -25.66 -2.61 1.46
N GLN A 172 -25.05 -1.47 1.12
CA GLN A 172 -25.77 -0.30 0.60
C GLN A 172 -26.13 -0.50 -0.89
N THR A 173 -26.93 -1.54 -1.15
CA THR A 173 -27.40 -1.94 -2.49
C THR A 173 -28.15 -0.79 -3.16
N GLY A 174 -27.93 -0.56 -4.46
CA GLY A 174 -28.54 0.56 -5.19
C GLY A 174 -27.75 1.88 -5.09
N ARG A 175 -26.61 1.87 -4.37
CA ARG A 175 -25.71 3.02 -4.21
C ARG A 175 -24.24 2.63 -4.26
N VAL A 176 -23.87 1.47 -3.72
CA VAL A 176 -22.48 0.99 -3.64
C VAL A 176 -22.36 -0.30 -4.46
N ASP A 177 -21.43 -0.31 -5.41
CA ASP A 177 -21.08 -1.46 -6.25
C ASP A 177 -19.96 -2.31 -5.60
N GLY A 178 -19.12 -1.67 -4.77
CA GLY A 178 -18.05 -2.36 -4.07
C GLY A 178 -17.40 -1.53 -2.99
N VAL A 179 -16.76 -2.20 -2.04
CA VAL A 179 -15.95 -1.56 -1.01
C VAL A 179 -14.69 -2.38 -0.75
N TRP A 180 -13.58 -1.70 -0.56
CA TRP A 180 -12.30 -2.31 -0.24
C TRP A 180 -11.59 -1.51 0.85
N ALA A 181 -11.03 -2.20 1.83
CA ALA A 181 -10.24 -1.58 2.89
C ALA A 181 -9.02 -2.43 3.25
N LEU A 182 -7.87 -1.77 3.41
CA LEU A 182 -6.62 -2.41 3.82
C LEU A 182 -5.64 -1.37 4.38
N GLY A 183 -5.01 -1.68 5.51
CA GLY A 183 -4.15 -0.73 6.23
C GLY A 183 -4.89 0.57 6.52
N SER A 184 -4.36 1.70 6.05
CA SER A 184 -4.95 3.02 6.26
C SER A 184 -5.96 3.44 5.17
N VAL A 185 -6.31 2.54 4.25
CA VAL A 185 -6.96 2.89 2.97
C VAL A 185 -8.37 2.33 2.91
N LEU A 186 -9.31 3.14 2.43
CA LEU A 186 -10.67 2.77 2.08
C LEU A 186 -11.00 3.28 0.68
N ALA A 187 -11.59 2.42 -0.14
CA ALA A 187 -12.19 2.75 -1.41
C ALA A 187 -13.64 2.29 -1.42
N ILE A 188 -14.56 3.19 -1.78
CA ILE A 188 -15.98 2.89 -1.96
C ILE A 188 -16.31 3.16 -3.43
N HIS A 189 -16.67 2.12 -4.15
CA HIS A 189 -17.13 2.18 -5.52
C HIS A 189 -18.63 2.46 -5.51
N MET A 190 -19.00 3.66 -5.93
CA MET A 190 -20.40 4.04 -6.09
C MET A 190 -20.97 3.40 -7.35
N GLU A 191 -22.25 3.06 -7.30
CA GLU A 191 -22.99 2.58 -8.45
C GLU A 191 -23.02 3.66 -9.54
N ASP A 192 -22.63 3.25 -10.74
CA ASP A 192 -22.51 4.11 -11.90
C ASP A 192 -23.32 3.49 -13.03
N SER A 193 -24.61 3.84 -13.10
CA SER A 193 -25.57 3.24 -14.03
C SER A 193 -25.21 3.46 -15.50
N GLU A 194 -24.41 4.49 -15.80
CA GLU A 194 -23.92 4.80 -17.14
C GLU A 194 -22.59 4.10 -17.49
N GLY A 195 -21.92 3.46 -16.50
CA GLY A 195 -20.65 2.77 -16.70
C GLY A 195 -19.50 3.68 -17.17
N ALA A 196 -19.58 4.97 -16.85
CA ALA A 196 -18.61 5.99 -17.23
C ALA A 196 -17.26 5.85 -16.51
N GLY A 197 -17.19 5.09 -15.41
CA GLY A 197 -15.94 4.78 -14.71
C GLY A 197 -15.21 6.05 -14.26
N TYR A 198 -13.99 6.29 -14.77
CA TYR A 198 -13.18 7.47 -14.41
C TYR A 198 -13.82 8.82 -14.75
N SER A 199 -14.73 8.89 -15.73
CA SER A 199 -15.47 10.12 -16.04
C SER A 199 -16.79 10.25 -15.28
N SER A 200 -17.15 9.26 -14.45
CA SER A 200 -18.36 9.31 -13.64
C SER A 200 -18.28 10.38 -12.56
N THR A 201 -19.42 10.96 -12.21
CA THR A 201 -19.59 11.87 -11.07
C THR A 201 -20.29 11.20 -9.90
N ALA A 202 -20.51 9.88 -9.95
CA ALA A 202 -21.32 9.15 -8.96
C ALA A 202 -20.83 9.29 -7.50
N ALA A 203 -19.52 9.54 -7.28
CA ALA A 203 -18.96 9.77 -5.95
C ALA A 203 -18.97 11.23 -5.49
N ALA A 204 -19.36 12.18 -6.35
CA ALA A 204 -19.28 13.62 -6.07
C ALA A 204 -20.21 14.05 -4.93
N ASP A 205 -21.44 13.50 -4.88
CA ASP A 205 -22.40 13.83 -3.82
C ASP A 205 -21.90 13.35 -2.46
N LEU A 206 -21.32 12.14 -2.41
CA LEU A 206 -20.73 11.59 -1.20
C LEU A 206 -19.52 12.43 -0.74
N GLN A 207 -18.64 12.82 -1.68
CA GLN A 207 -17.51 13.74 -1.38
C GLN A 207 -18.01 15.10 -0.87
N SER A 208 -19.06 15.65 -1.48
CA SER A 208 -19.68 16.90 -1.07
C SER A 208 -20.22 16.78 0.36
N ALA A 209 -20.97 15.73 0.68
CA ALA A 209 -21.49 15.48 2.02
C ALA A 209 -20.36 15.40 3.07
N LEU A 210 -19.26 14.73 2.75
CA LEU A 210 -18.06 14.66 3.59
C LEU A 210 -17.41 16.04 3.81
N LEU A 211 -17.30 16.85 2.76
CA LEU A 211 -16.77 18.21 2.82
C LEU A 211 -17.69 19.14 3.63
N HIS A 212 -19.00 18.89 3.58
CA HIS A 212 -19.97 19.57 4.44
C HIS A 212 -19.83 19.12 5.91
N GLY A 213 -19.52 17.87 6.21
CA GLY A 213 -19.23 17.44 7.58
C GLY A 213 -20.35 17.73 8.58
N GLU A 214 -19.99 17.86 9.86
CA GLU A 214 -20.92 18.03 10.97
C GLU A 214 -20.52 19.19 11.90
N ASN A 215 -21.53 19.78 12.56
CA ASN A 215 -21.30 20.75 13.63
C ASN A 215 -20.70 20.03 14.84
N SER A 216 -19.54 20.50 15.33
CA SER A 216 -18.98 19.97 16.58
C SER A 216 -19.54 20.68 17.80
N THR A 217 -19.49 19.99 18.94
CA THR A 217 -19.82 20.52 20.27
C THR A 217 -18.90 21.66 20.71
N GLU A 218 -17.71 21.77 20.12
CA GLU A 218 -16.71 22.80 20.42
C GLU A 218 -16.77 24.00 19.45
N GLY A 219 -17.83 24.11 18.64
CA GLY A 219 -18.12 25.27 17.79
C GLY A 219 -17.38 25.31 16.45
N ALA A 220 -16.32 24.53 16.27
CA ALA A 220 -15.66 24.36 14.97
C ALA A 220 -16.33 23.25 14.15
N ARG A 221 -16.57 23.46 12.86
CA ARG A 221 -17.10 22.44 11.94
C ARG A 221 -16.06 21.32 11.76
N TRP A 222 -16.48 20.06 11.86
CA TRP A 222 -15.61 18.92 11.55
C TRP A 222 -16.03 18.34 10.21
N ASN A 223 -15.13 18.37 9.23
CA ASN A 223 -15.38 17.92 7.88
C ASN A 223 -14.21 17.08 7.35
N VAL A 224 -14.43 16.43 6.22
CA VAL A 224 -13.49 15.50 5.62
C VAL A 224 -13.18 15.94 4.21
N HIS A 225 -11.92 16.30 3.99
CA HIS A 225 -11.39 16.54 2.66
C HIS A 225 -10.98 15.21 2.04
N SER A 226 -11.65 14.83 0.95
CA SER A 226 -11.43 13.59 0.22
C SER A 226 -11.30 13.86 -1.28
N ARG A 227 -10.83 12.85 -2.01
CA ARG A 227 -10.80 12.86 -3.47
C ARG A 227 -11.69 11.78 -4.02
N VAL A 228 -12.25 12.06 -5.19
CA VAL A 228 -12.96 11.09 -6.01
C VAL A 228 -12.14 10.78 -7.25
N LEU A 229 -12.23 9.54 -7.73
CA LEU A 229 -11.66 9.08 -8.98
C LEU A 229 -12.79 8.43 -9.76
N GLY A 230 -13.50 9.22 -10.56
CA GLY A 230 -14.72 8.78 -11.22
C GLY A 230 -15.81 8.41 -10.21
N ASN A 231 -16.31 7.18 -10.31
CA ASN A 231 -17.29 6.61 -9.38
C ASN A 231 -16.69 6.12 -8.05
N VAL A 232 -15.39 6.28 -7.80
CA VAL A 232 -14.75 5.81 -6.57
C VAL A 232 -14.51 6.96 -5.61
N LEU A 233 -15.10 6.89 -4.40
CA LEU A 233 -14.65 7.69 -3.28
C LEU A 233 -13.44 7.01 -2.64
N TYR A 234 -12.37 7.77 -2.47
CA TYR A 234 -11.12 7.26 -1.91
C TYR A 234 -10.70 8.04 -0.66
N VAL A 235 -10.49 7.32 0.45
CA VAL A 235 -10.12 7.90 1.74
C VAL A 235 -8.87 7.22 2.29
N MET A 236 -7.88 8.04 2.64
CA MET A 236 -6.65 7.60 3.31
C MET A 236 -6.50 8.33 4.63
N THR A 237 -6.40 7.57 5.71
CA THR A 237 -6.00 8.16 6.98
C THR A 237 -4.47 8.35 7.03
N SER A 238 -4.03 9.23 7.92
CA SER A 238 -2.63 9.31 8.29
C SER A 238 -2.25 8.05 9.07
N GLN A 239 -0.98 7.65 9.02
CA GLN A 239 -0.49 6.55 9.85
C GLN A 239 -0.66 6.85 11.35
N LYS A 240 -0.76 8.13 11.73
CA LYS A 240 -0.98 8.61 13.11
C LYS A 240 -2.45 8.84 13.48
N THR A 241 -3.40 8.56 12.58
CA THR A 241 -4.83 8.77 12.88
C THR A 241 -5.28 7.83 13.99
N LYS A 242 -5.97 8.38 15.00
CA LYS A 242 -6.43 7.62 16.17
C LYS A 242 -7.71 6.85 15.87
N GLN A 243 -7.98 5.83 16.67
CA GLN A 243 -9.21 5.02 16.58
C GLN A 243 -10.48 5.89 16.66
N GLU A 244 -10.53 6.84 17.59
CA GLU A 244 -11.66 7.76 17.78
C GLU A 244 -11.97 8.59 16.52
N ASP A 245 -10.94 9.05 15.82
CA ASP A 245 -11.09 9.81 14.58
C ASP A 245 -11.61 8.93 13.44
N VAL A 246 -11.15 7.68 13.36
CA VAL A 246 -11.66 6.71 12.37
C VAL A 246 -13.12 6.37 12.65
N GLN A 247 -13.51 6.12 13.90
CA GLN A 247 -14.90 5.87 14.28
C GLN A 247 -15.82 7.06 13.96
N ARG A 248 -15.33 8.29 14.17
CA ARG A 248 -16.04 9.51 13.79
C ARG A 248 -16.22 9.60 12.26
N LEU A 249 -15.18 9.25 11.50
CA LEU A 249 -15.21 9.20 10.04
C LEU A 249 -16.18 8.14 9.50
N GLU A 250 -16.18 6.94 10.09
CA GLU A 250 -17.16 5.89 9.79
C GLU A 250 -18.59 6.36 10.06
N THR A 251 -18.82 7.06 11.17
CA THR A 251 -20.13 7.62 11.52
C THR A 251 -20.61 8.64 10.48
N LEU A 252 -19.73 9.54 10.05
CA LEU A 252 -20.06 10.53 9.01
C LEU A 252 -20.36 9.83 7.67
N LEU A 253 -19.54 8.84 7.28
CA LEU A 253 -19.76 8.05 6.06
C LEU A 253 -21.10 7.30 6.09
N ARG A 254 -21.49 6.72 7.23
CA ARG A 254 -22.80 6.06 7.38
C ARG A 254 -23.94 7.04 7.15
N LYS A 255 -23.86 8.25 7.69
CA LYS A 255 -24.88 9.29 7.50
C LYS A 255 -24.94 9.79 6.06
N ALA A 256 -23.80 9.87 5.38
CA ALA A 256 -23.73 10.33 4.01
C ALA A 256 -24.18 9.26 2.99
N LEU A 257 -24.06 7.97 3.34
CA LEU A 257 -24.50 6.83 2.54
C LEU A 257 -25.93 6.37 2.82
N GLY A 258 -26.45 6.66 4.03
CA GLY A 258 -27.85 6.45 4.40
C GLY A 258 -28.81 7.43 3.73
#